data_AF-A0A8I6TIM2-F1
#
_entry.id   AF-A0A8I6TIM2-F1
#
_cell.length_a   1.000
_cell.length_b   1.000
_cell.length_c   1.000
_cell.angle_alpha   90.00
_cell.angle_beta   90.00
_cell.angle_gamma   90.00
#
_symmetry.space_group_name_H-M   'P 1'
#
loop_
_entity.id
_entity.type
_entity.pdbx_description
1 polymer ?
#
loop_
_entity_poly.entity_id
_entity_poly.type
_entity_poly.pdbx_seq_one_letter_code
_entity_poly.pdbx_strand_id
1 'polypeptide(L)'
;MSDRKMRTAHTNSINGGYLEKMRDQLALFQEGRGISRGEYSFVTLMAAIVGMLGQAFHSLITLLLALTPILEVSLHLLRFALETIIDIKNTQNPRELAKKVVIFTAELGLALSFMIFTFGSILYPMFCIGLNVGSRTLSFMAGKWIFF
;
A
#
# COMPACT_ATOMS: atom_id res chain seq x y z
N MET A 1 40.99 45.00 19.29
CA MET A 1 39.58 44.97 18.82
C MET A 1 39.36 44.11 17.57
N SER A 2 40.39 43.40 17.07
CA SER A 2 40.33 42.53 15.87
C SER A 2 40.01 41.05 16.20
N ASP A 3 40.37 40.57 17.39
CA ASP A 3 40.12 39.17 17.79
C ASP A 3 38.66 38.81 18.05
N ARG A 4 37.81 39.79 18.41
CA ARG A 4 36.38 39.53 18.61
C ARG A 4 35.62 39.27 17.30
N LYS A 5 36.17 39.70 16.15
CA LYS A 5 35.53 39.54 14.84
C LYS A 5 35.88 38.19 14.17
N MET A 6 37.01 37.59 14.53
CA MET A 6 37.37 36.22 14.09
C MET A 6 36.66 35.14 14.91
N ARG A 7 36.38 35.39 16.20
CA ARG A 7 35.65 34.43 17.05
C ARG A 7 34.18 34.28 16.68
N THR A 8 33.55 35.30 16.08
CA THR A 8 32.14 35.24 15.65
C THR A 8 31.96 34.58 14.28
N ALA A 9 32.98 34.59 13.41
CA ALA A 9 32.95 33.90 12.12
C ALA A 9 33.03 32.37 12.28
N HIS A 10 33.84 31.89 13.22
CA HIS A 10 33.99 30.45 13.48
C HIS A 10 32.73 29.83 14.13
N THR A 11 32.01 30.58 14.96
CA THR A 11 30.77 30.10 15.61
C THR A 11 29.59 30.04 14.63
N ASN A 12 29.56 30.89 13.59
CA ASN A 12 28.53 30.83 12.54
C ASN A 12 28.73 29.67 11.56
N SER A 13 29.96 29.16 11.37
CA SER A 13 30.22 27.98 10.53
C SER A 13 29.73 26.68 11.20
N ILE A 14 29.79 26.59 12.53
CA ILE A 14 29.37 25.38 13.26
C ILE A 14 27.83 25.24 13.29
N ASN A 15 27.08 26.36 13.35
CA ASN A 15 25.62 26.34 13.28
C ASN A 15 25.06 26.24 11.85
N GLY A 16 25.83 26.64 10.83
CA GLY A 16 25.46 26.43 9.42
C GLY A 16 25.56 24.96 8.99
N GLY A 17 26.37 24.15 9.65
CA GLY A 17 26.73 22.81 9.18
C GLY A 17 25.63 21.75 9.22
N TYR A 18 24.59 21.88 10.06
CA TYR A 18 23.53 20.86 10.16
C TYR A 18 22.30 21.19 9.34
N LEU A 19 21.87 22.46 9.35
CA LEU A 19 20.75 22.96 8.55
C LEU A 19 21.06 22.88 7.05
N GLU A 20 22.28 23.23 6.63
CA GLU A 20 22.69 23.11 5.24
C GLU A 20 22.82 21.65 4.80
N LYS A 21 23.36 20.76 5.66
CA LYS A 21 23.40 19.32 5.38
C LYS A 21 22.01 18.70 5.28
N MET A 22 21.07 19.09 6.15
CA MET A 22 19.68 18.65 6.05
C MET A 22 19.00 19.16 4.78
N ARG A 23 19.22 20.42 4.41
CA ARG A 23 18.73 20.99 3.14
C ARG A 23 19.28 20.22 1.95
N ASP A 24 20.57 19.93 1.93
CA ASP A 24 21.22 19.23 0.82
C ASP A 24 20.78 17.76 0.74
N GLN A 25 20.54 17.11 1.88
CA GLN A 25 19.94 15.76 1.92
C GLN A 25 18.49 15.77 1.43
N LEU A 26 17.69 16.78 1.80
CA LEU A 26 16.33 16.94 1.29
C LEU A 26 16.33 17.19 -0.22
N ALA A 27 17.24 18.05 -0.69
CA ALA A 27 17.41 18.36 -2.10
C ALA A 27 17.81 17.13 -2.92
N LEU A 28 18.71 16.29 -2.41
CA LEU A 28 19.08 15.00 -3.04
C LEU A 28 17.89 14.02 -3.09
N PHE A 29 17.09 13.97 -2.02
CA PHE A 29 15.90 13.11 -1.97
C PHE A 29 14.78 13.59 -2.92
N GLN A 30 14.74 14.90 -3.18
CA GLN A 30 13.78 15.56 -4.08
C GLN A 30 14.22 15.54 -5.55
N GLU A 31 15.54 15.63 -5.83
CA GLU A 31 16.12 15.38 -7.16
C GLU A 31 15.80 13.96 -7.65
N GLY A 32 15.87 12.97 -6.75
CA GLY A 32 15.48 11.59 -7.05
C GLY A 32 14.00 11.41 -7.40
N ARG A 33 13.14 12.40 -7.09
CA ARG A 33 11.71 12.46 -7.48
C ARG A 33 11.43 13.50 -8.57
N GLY A 34 12.47 14.06 -9.20
CA GLY A 34 12.37 14.97 -10.34
C GLY A 34 12.10 16.44 -9.99
N ILE A 35 12.29 16.86 -8.73
CA ILE A 35 12.06 18.24 -8.30
C ILE A 35 13.39 19.01 -8.32
N SER A 36 13.44 20.10 -9.10
CA SER A 36 14.63 20.93 -9.32
C SER A 36 15.10 21.66 -8.05
N ARG A 37 16.43 21.73 -7.85
CA ARG A 37 17.14 22.42 -6.75
C ARG A 37 16.95 23.95 -6.70
N GLY A 38 16.30 24.55 -7.69
CA GLY A 38 15.99 25.98 -7.70
C GLY A 38 14.89 26.37 -6.69
N GLU A 39 14.79 27.66 -6.37
CA GLU A 39 13.87 28.26 -5.38
C GLU A 39 12.58 27.46 -5.20
N TYR A 40 12.46 26.82 -4.03
CA TYR A 40 11.35 25.93 -3.71
C TYR A 40 10.08 26.76 -3.46
N SER A 41 9.35 27.08 -4.52
CA SER A 41 8.07 27.78 -4.44
C SER A 41 7.00 26.85 -3.87
N PHE A 42 6.05 27.43 -3.12
CA PHE A 42 4.86 26.73 -2.61
C PHE A 42 4.09 26.01 -3.74
N VAL A 43 4.13 26.56 -4.96
CA VAL A 43 3.51 25.96 -6.15
C VAL A 43 4.16 24.62 -6.52
N THR A 44 5.49 24.52 -6.47
CA THR A 44 6.23 23.29 -6.76
C THR A 44 5.93 22.21 -5.72
N LEU A 45 5.81 22.61 -4.44
CA LEU A 45 5.40 21.71 -3.37
C LEU A 45 3.96 21.19 -3.58
N MET A 46 3.03 22.07 -3.94
CA MET A 46 1.65 21.70 -4.24
C MET A 46 1.54 20.79 -5.45
N ALA A 47 2.27 21.07 -6.53
CA ALA A 47 2.32 20.21 -7.71
C ALA A 47 2.84 18.80 -7.37
N ALA A 48 3.88 18.71 -6.54
CA ALA A 48 4.42 17.43 -6.07
C ALA A 48 3.40 16.67 -5.19
N ILE A 49 2.73 17.36 -4.27
CA ILE A 49 1.72 16.76 -3.40
C ILE A 49 0.52 16.25 -4.21
N VAL A 50 0.00 17.07 -5.12
CA VAL A 50 -1.10 16.67 -6.02
C VAL A 50 -0.69 15.51 -6.92
N GLY A 51 0.54 15.50 -7.44
CA GLY A 51 1.06 14.36 -8.21
C GLY A 51 1.12 13.07 -7.40
N MET A 52 1.63 13.13 -6.16
CA MET A 52 1.66 11.98 -5.26
C MET A 52 0.25 11.49 -4.89
N LEU A 53 -0.69 12.41 -4.62
CA LEU A 53 -2.10 12.08 -4.39
C LEU A 53 -2.73 11.42 -5.62
N GLY A 54 -2.51 11.98 -6.82
CA GLY A 54 -2.99 11.41 -8.08
C GLY A 54 -2.49 9.99 -8.29
N GLN A 55 -1.20 9.74 -8.04
CA GLN A 55 -0.62 8.40 -8.12
C GLN A 55 -1.22 7.43 -7.08
N ALA A 56 -1.48 7.90 -5.86
CA ALA A 56 -2.13 7.10 -4.82
C ALA A 56 -3.58 6.76 -5.20
N PHE A 57 -4.36 7.74 -5.66
CA PHE A 57 -5.73 7.52 -6.14
C PHE A 57 -5.78 6.56 -7.33
N HIS A 58 -4.88 6.73 -8.30
CA HIS A 58 -4.78 5.81 -9.43
C HIS A 58 -4.50 4.37 -8.98
N SER A 59 -3.62 4.19 -8.00
CA SER A 59 -3.33 2.87 -7.43
C SER A 59 -4.55 2.28 -6.71
N LEU A 60 -5.33 3.09 -5.98
CA LEU A 60 -6.58 2.66 -5.36
C LEU A 60 -7.64 2.25 -6.38
N ILE A 61 -7.78 3.00 -7.48
CA ILE A 61 -8.70 2.65 -8.57
C ILE A 61 -8.26 1.35 -9.24
N THR A 62 -6.96 1.17 -9.47
CA THR A 62 -6.42 -0.07 -10.04
C THR A 62 -6.65 -1.26 -9.11
N LEU A 63 -6.52 -1.06 -7.80
CA LEU A 63 -6.86 -2.07 -6.80
C LEU A 63 -8.35 -2.43 -6.83
N LEU A 64 -9.24 -1.43 -6.95
CA LEU A 64 -10.68 -1.67 -7.12
C LEU A 64 -11.00 -2.43 -8.40
N LEU A 65 -10.34 -2.09 -9.52
CA LEU A 65 -10.49 -2.82 -10.79
C LEU A 65 -9.95 -4.25 -10.71
N ALA A 66 -8.91 -4.49 -9.90
CA ALA A 66 -8.42 -5.85 -9.64
C ALA A 66 -9.45 -6.72 -8.89
N LEU A 67 -10.49 -6.12 -8.28
CA LEU A 67 -11.62 -6.86 -7.68
C LEU A 67 -12.73 -7.19 -8.68
N THR A 68 -12.74 -6.62 -9.89
CA THR A 68 -13.72 -6.95 -10.94
C THR A 68 -13.86 -8.45 -11.22
N PRO A 69 -12.78 -9.22 -11.45
CA PRO A 69 -12.90 -10.67 -11.69
C PRO A 69 -13.52 -11.42 -10.50
N ILE A 70 -13.29 -10.95 -9.27
CA ILE A 70 -13.89 -11.53 -8.07
C ILE A 70 -15.41 -11.32 -8.07
N LEU A 71 -15.86 -10.11 -8.42
CA LEU A 71 -17.28 -9.80 -8.50
C LEU A 71 -17.97 -10.64 -9.57
N GLU A 72 -17.34 -10.80 -10.73
CA GLU A 72 -17.85 -11.61 -11.82
C GLU A 72 -17.97 -13.10 -11.45
N VAL A 73 -16.92 -13.69 -10.85
CA VAL A 73 -16.97 -15.07 -10.35
C VAL A 73 -18.04 -15.25 -9.27
N SER A 74 -18.21 -14.26 -8.39
CA SER A 74 -19.25 -14.28 -7.35
C SER A 74 -20.66 -14.31 -7.92
N LEU A 75 -20.92 -13.58 -9.00
CA LEU A 75 -22.21 -13.60 -9.70
C LEU A 75 -22.47 -14.95 -10.38
N HIS A 76 -21.45 -15.55 -11.00
CA HIS A 76 -21.55 -16.89 -11.59
C HIS A 76 -21.87 -17.95 -10.52
N LEU A 77 -21.18 -17.88 -9.38
CA LEU A 77 -21.45 -18.73 -8.23
C LEU A 77 -22.86 -18.56 -7.69
N LEU A 78 -23.33 -17.31 -7.56
CA LEU A 78 -24.68 -17.03 -7.07
C LEU A 78 -25.74 -17.59 -8.00
N ARG A 79 -25.58 -17.42 -9.32
CA ARG A 79 -26.48 -18.00 -10.32
C ARG A 79 -26.49 -19.52 -10.24
N PHE A 80 -25.32 -20.13 -10.19
CA PHE A 80 -25.19 -21.58 -10.08
C PHE A 80 -25.80 -22.13 -8.78
N ALA A 81 -25.62 -21.42 -7.67
CA ALA A 81 -26.24 -21.76 -6.39
C ALA A 81 -27.77 -21.69 -6.45
N LEU A 82 -28.32 -20.62 -7.04
CA LEU A 82 -29.77 -20.49 -7.21
C LEU A 82 -30.35 -21.60 -8.09
N GLU A 83 -29.72 -21.88 -9.24
CA GLU A 83 -30.14 -22.97 -10.14
C GLU A 83 -30.09 -24.32 -9.43
N THR A 84 -29.01 -24.60 -8.68
CA THR A 84 -28.85 -25.85 -7.93
C THR A 84 -29.82 -25.97 -6.76
N ILE A 85 -30.11 -24.90 -6.03
CA ILE A 85 -31.08 -24.90 -4.92
C ILE A 85 -32.50 -25.18 -5.45
N ILE A 86 -32.87 -24.55 -6.56
CA ILE A 86 -34.18 -24.78 -7.20
C ILE A 86 -34.29 -26.24 -7.64
N ASP A 87 -33.25 -26.78 -8.27
CA ASP A 87 -33.20 -28.16 -8.75
C ASP A 87 -33.21 -29.19 -7.60
N ILE A 88 -32.50 -28.91 -6.50
CA ILE A 88 -32.54 -29.70 -5.26
C ILE A 88 -33.95 -29.71 -4.66
N LYS A 89 -34.61 -28.55 -4.55
CA LYS A 89 -35.99 -28.46 -4.04
C LYS A 89 -36.98 -29.27 -4.88
N ASN A 90 -36.71 -29.42 -6.17
CA ASN A 90 -37.58 -30.13 -7.10
C ASN A 90 -37.24 -31.63 -7.23
N THR A 91 -36.09 -32.08 -6.70
CA THR A 91 -35.62 -33.47 -6.80
C THR A 91 -36.11 -34.30 -5.61
N GLN A 92 -36.95 -35.32 -5.84
CA GLN A 92 -37.43 -36.23 -4.79
C GLN A 92 -36.44 -37.35 -4.40
N ASN A 93 -35.43 -37.64 -5.25
CA ASN A 93 -34.50 -38.74 -5.00
C ASN A 93 -33.29 -38.32 -4.15
N PRO A 94 -33.10 -38.88 -2.93
CA PRO A 94 -32.05 -38.46 -2.01
C PRO A 94 -30.63 -38.78 -2.52
N ARG A 95 -30.48 -39.82 -3.35
CA ARG A 95 -29.18 -40.23 -3.91
C ARG A 95 -28.68 -39.30 -5.02
N GLU A 96 -29.60 -38.72 -5.81
CA GLU A 96 -29.25 -37.70 -6.80
C GLU A 96 -29.02 -36.35 -6.15
N LEU A 97 -29.82 -36.03 -5.13
CA LEU A 97 -29.65 -34.83 -4.30
C LEU A 97 -28.25 -34.79 -3.66
N ALA A 98 -27.80 -35.90 -3.06
CA ALA A 98 -26.47 -35.97 -2.47
C ALA A 98 -25.34 -35.73 -3.49
N LYS A 99 -25.46 -36.26 -4.72
CA LYS A 99 -24.46 -36.01 -5.77
C LYS A 99 -24.43 -34.54 -6.20
N LYS A 100 -25.60 -33.92 -6.42
CA LYS A 100 -25.70 -32.50 -6.78
C LYS A 100 -25.09 -31.60 -5.70
N VAL A 101 -25.36 -31.89 -4.43
CA VAL A 101 -24.80 -31.15 -3.29
C VAL A 101 -23.28 -31.29 -3.19
N VAL A 102 -22.73 -32.48 -3.40
CA VAL A 102 -21.26 -32.69 -3.37
C VAL A 102 -20.56 -31.92 -4.48
N ILE A 103 -21.10 -31.96 -5.70
CA ILE A 103 -20.54 -31.20 -6.84
C ILE A 103 -20.61 -29.70 -6.56
N PHE A 104 -21.77 -29.21 -6.09
CA PHE A 104 -21.94 -27.81 -5.70
C PHE A 104 -20.94 -27.37 -4.63
N THR A 105 -20.74 -28.19 -3.60
CA THR A 105 -19.81 -27.88 -2.51
C THR A 105 -18.36 -27.87 -3.00
N ALA A 106 -17.99 -28.79 -3.90
CA ALA A 106 -16.65 -28.85 -4.47
C ALA A 106 -16.35 -27.64 -5.37
N GLU A 107 -17.27 -27.26 -6.25
CA GLU A 107 -17.11 -26.07 -7.11
C GLU A 107 -17.09 -24.77 -6.28
N LEU A 108 -17.97 -24.65 -5.29
CA LEU A 108 -17.99 -23.50 -4.38
C LEU A 108 -16.68 -23.41 -3.58
N GLY A 109 -16.18 -24.54 -3.08
CA GLY A 109 -14.92 -24.62 -2.35
C GLY A 109 -13.73 -24.21 -3.23
N LEU A 110 -13.67 -24.68 -4.48
CA LEU A 110 -12.63 -24.32 -5.42
C LEU A 110 -12.64 -22.82 -5.73
N ALA A 111 -13.82 -22.26 -6.01
CA ALA A 111 -13.94 -20.84 -6.33
C ALA A 111 -13.61 -19.94 -5.13
N LEU A 112 -14.03 -20.32 -3.91
CA LEU A 112 -13.63 -19.62 -2.68
C LEU A 112 -12.11 -19.70 -2.46
N SER A 113 -11.49 -20.83 -2.74
CA SER A 113 -10.03 -20.99 -2.64
C SER A 113 -9.31 -20.03 -3.59
N PHE A 114 -9.74 -19.94 -4.85
CA PHE A 114 -9.19 -18.97 -5.81
C PHE A 114 -9.40 -17.52 -5.38
N MET A 115 -10.56 -17.20 -4.80
CA MET A 115 -10.84 -15.86 -4.30
C MET A 115 -9.92 -15.49 -3.13
N ILE A 116 -9.78 -16.38 -2.14
CA ILE A 116 -8.86 -16.19 -1.00
C ILE A 116 -7.41 -16.11 -1.48
N PHE A 117 -7.02 -16.92 -2.47
CA PHE A 117 -5.68 -16.89 -3.04
C PHE A 117 -5.39 -15.54 -3.71
N THR A 118 -6.33 -15.03 -4.52
CA THR A 118 -6.20 -13.73 -5.19
C THR A 118 -6.11 -12.62 -4.15
N PHE A 119 -7.00 -12.62 -3.16
CA PHE A 119 -7.00 -11.65 -2.06
C PHE A 119 -5.68 -11.71 -1.27
N GLY A 120 -5.23 -12.92 -0.95
CA GLY A 120 -3.97 -13.18 -0.25
C GLY A 120 -2.76 -12.73 -1.07
N SER A 121 -2.75 -12.94 -2.39
CA SER A 121 -1.66 -12.52 -3.27
C SER A 121 -1.51 -11.00 -3.34
N ILE A 122 -2.60 -10.25 -3.14
CA ILE A 122 -2.59 -8.78 -3.12
C ILE A 122 -2.28 -8.25 -1.71
N LEU A 123 -2.87 -8.85 -0.67
CA LEU A 123 -2.64 -8.43 0.72
C LEU A 123 -1.25 -8.80 1.23
N TYR A 124 -0.68 -9.93 0.80
CA TYR A 124 0.63 -10.38 1.24
C TYR A 124 1.75 -9.37 0.98
N PRO A 125 1.97 -8.85 -0.25
CA PRO A 125 2.99 -7.83 -0.48
C PRO A 125 2.67 -6.53 0.28
N MET A 126 1.40 -6.18 0.42
CA MET A 126 0.98 -5.00 1.16
C MET A 126 1.33 -5.11 2.66
N PHE A 127 1.13 -6.29 3.26
CA PHE A 127 1.49 -6.59 4.64
C PHE A 127 3.02 -6.63 4.81
N CYS A 128 3.76 -7.24 3.88
CA CYS A 128 5.22 -7.23 3.92
C CYS A 128 5.81 -5.82 3.85
N ILE A 129 5.28 -4.95 2.99
CA ILE A 129 5.70 -3.54 2.91
C ILE A 129 5.35 -2.82 4.21
N GLY A 130 4.13 -3.01 4.74
CA GLY A 130 3.69 -2.43 6.01
C GLY A 130 4.57 -2.83 7.19
N LEU A 131 4.92 -4.11 7.30
CA LEU A 131 5.83 -4.62 8.34
C LEU A 131 7.26 -4.09 8.16
N ASN A 132 7.77 -3.98 6.94
CA ASN A 132 9.12 -3.46 6.69
C ASN A 132 9.21 -1.96 7.04
N VAL A 133 8.19 -1.16 6.72
CA VAL A 133 8.14 0.25 7.13
C VAL A 133 7.92 0.38 8.64
N GLY A 134 7.02 -0.42 9.21
CA GLY A 134 6.73 -0.43 10.65
C GLY A 134 7.94 -0.83 11.49
N SER A 135 8.64 -1.90 11.10
CA SER A 135 9.87 -2.35 11.78
C SER A 135 11.00 -1.33 11.68
N ARG A 136 11.19 -0.68 10.53
CA ARG A 136 12.17 0.41 10.37
C ARG A 136 11.83 1.60 11.27
N THR A 137 10.57 2.02 11.31
CA THR A 137 10.12 3.13 12.15
C THR A 137 10.25 2.81 13.64
N LEU A 138 9.90 1.57 14.04
CA LEU A 138 10.08 1.08 15.40
C LEU A 138 11.56 1.03 15.78
N SER A 139 12.44 0.55 14.89
CA SER A 139 13.89 0.52 15.13
C SER A 139 14.50 1.92 15.28
N PHE A 140 13.98 2.90 14.53
CA PHE A 140 14.40 4.29 14.66
C PHE A 140 13.96 4.92 15.99
N MET A 141 12.76 4.58 16.48
CA MET A 141 12.31 4.97 17.82
C MET A 141 13.08 4.23 18.91
N ALA A 142 13.28 2.91 18.80
CA ALA A 142 13.97 2.09 19.79
C ALA A 142 15.47 2.38 19.89
N GLY A 143 16.15 2.63 18.76
CA GLY A 143 17.55 3.06 18.74
C GLY A 143 17.78 4.43 19.37
N LYS A 144 16.74 5.27 19.47
CA LYS A 144 16.78 6.57 20.13
C LYS A 144 16.65 6.47 21.66
N TRP A 145 16.21 5.32 22.21
CA TRP A 145 16.11 5.06 23.65
C TRP A 145 17.36 4.37 24.26
N ILE A 146 18.24 3.80 23.44
CA ILE A 146 19.45 3.09 23.92
C ILE A 146 20.65 4.04 24.12
N PHE A 147 20.56 5.29 23.64
CA PHE A 147 21.62 6.29 23.69
C PHE A 147 21.35 7.47 24.65
N PHE A 148 20.38 7.34 25.55
CA PHE A 148 20.11 8.30 26.63
C PHE A 148 20.02 7.56 27.96
#